data_AF-A0A7X7GN59-F1
#
_entry.id   AF-A0A7X7GN59-F1
#
_cell.length_a   1.000
_cell.length_b   1.000
_cell.length_c   1.000
_cell.angle_alpha   90.00
_cell.angle_beta   90.00
_cell.angle_gamma   90.00
#
_symmetry.space_group_name_H-M   'P 1'
#
loop_
_entity.id
_entity.type
_entity.pdbx_description
1 polymer ?
#
loop_
_entity_poly.entity_id
_entity_poly.type
_entity_poly.pdbx_seq_one_letter_code
_entity_poly.pdbx_strand_id
1 'polypeptide(L)'
;MGHYKSNVRDLEFNLFELLGIDKVLETGAYGDLDADTVREMLSEIRRLAEGPLAESFADADRNPPVFDPETHSVTLPDSFKKSYKALEDGEWAKVGVSEELGGLAAPSSVTWALNEMVLGSNPAAQMYAAGAGFAQVLYNNGTDEQKKWAAAISERNWGATMVLTEPDA
;
A
#
# COMPACT_ATOMS: atom_id res chain seq x y z
N MET A 1 -13.60 13.76 11.57
CA MET A 1 -13.23 12.52 12.29
C MET A 1 -14.11 11.41 11.73
N GLY A 2 -13.53 10.48 10.98
CA GLY A 2 -14.22 9.35 10.36
C GLY A 2 -14.38 8.15 11.29
N HIS A 3 -14.69 6.98 10.72
CA HIS A 3 -14.86 5.73 11.48
C HIS A 3 -13.53 5.18 12.03
N TYR A 4 -12.43 5.38 11.32
CA TYR A 4 -11.12 4.83 11.67
C TYR A 4 -10.44 5.64 12.79
N LYS A 5 -9.82 4.91 13.73
CA LYS A 5 -9.05 5.46 14.85
C LYS A 5 -7.72 4.72 14.89
N SER A 6 -6.63 5.39 14.55
CA SER A 6 -5.30 4.79 14.56
C SER A 6 -4.74 4.61 15.98
N ASN A 7 -3.75 3.74 16.12
CA ASN A 7 -2.96 3.60 17.35
C ASN A 7 -1.45 3.72 17.06
N VAL A 8 -1.03 4.85 16.50
CA VAL A 8 0.38 5.11 16.15
C VAL A 8 1.32 4.94 17.36
N ARG A 9 0.86 5.27 18.57
CA ARG A 9 1.67 5.13 19.78
C ARG A 9 2.09 3.67 20.01
N ASP A 10 1.21 2.72 19.78
CA ASP A 10 1.51 1.29 19.95
C ASP A 10 2.41 0.76 18.82
N LEU A 11 2.26 1.29 17.60
CA LEU A 11 3.20 1.01 16.51
C LEU A 11 4.61 1.50 16.85
N GLU A 12 4.74 2.74 17.35
CA GLU A 12 6.02 3.30 17.77
C GLU A 12 6.63 2.52 18.94
N PHE A 13 5.81 2.08 19.91
CA PHE A 13 6.26 1.23 21.01
C PHE A 13 6.88 -0.05 20.48
N ASN A 14 6.16 -0.77 19.61
CA ASN A 14 6.63 -2.04 19.07
C ASN A 14 7.89 -1.85 18.21
N LEU A 15 7.90 -0.86 17.33
CA LEU A 15 9.03 -0.63 16.44
C LEU A 15 10.29 -0.20 17.19
N PHE A 16 10.19 0.83 18.05
CA PHE A 16 11.38 1.47 18.61
C PHE A 16 11.74 0.98 20.00
N GLU A 17 10.76 0.69 20.85
CA GLU A 17 11.03 0.34 22.25
C GLU A 17 11.18 -1.18 22.44
N LEU A 18 10.41 -1.99 21.70
CA LEU A 18 10.45 -3.45 21.80
C LEU A 18 11.42 -4.08 20.79
N LEU A 19 11.26 -3.77 19.50
CA LEU A 19 12.03 -4.40 18.42
C LEU A 19 13.35 -3.70 18.14
N GLY A 20 13.46 -2.41 18.48
CA GLY A 20 14.67 -1.61 18.29
C GLY A 20 15.07 -1.46 16.83
N ILE A 21 14.13 -1.06 15.95
CA ILE A 21 14.42 -0.92 14.52
C ILE A 21 15.47 0.15 14.22
N ASP A 22 15.61 1.14 15.09
CA ASP A 22 16.60 2.21 15.01
C ASP A 22 18.00 1.65 14.74
N LYS A 23 18.38 0.59 15.45
CA LYS A 23 19.66 -0.10 15.26
C LYS A 23 19.81 -0.75 13.89
N VAL A 24 18.71 -1.17 13.28
CA VAL A 24 18.67 -1.75 11.92
C VAL A 24 18.80 -0.66 10.87
N LEU A 25 18.14 0.48 11.09
CA LEU A 25 18.22 1.65 10.21
C LEU A 25 19.64 2.24 10.23
N GLU A 26 20.27 2.34 11.40
CA GLU A 26 21.65 2.82 11.59
C GLU A 26 22.71 1.99 10.84
N THR A 27 22.40 0.77 10.40
CA THR A 27 23.34 -0.01 9.58
C THR A 27 23.46 0.51 8.14
N GLY A 28 22.57 1.40 7.72
CA GLY A 28 22.48 1.89 6.34
C GLY A 28 21.95 0.87 5.33
N ALA A 29 21.34 -0.23 5.80
CA ALA A 29 20.78 -1.26 4.91
C ALA A 29 19.54 -0.78 4.14
N TYR A 30 18.94 0.33 4.57
CA TYR A 30 17.71 0.91 4.01
C TYR A 30 17.94 2.36 3.57
N GLY A 31 19.14 2.64 3.04
CA GLY A 31 19.52 3.97 2.55
C GLY A 31 19.53 5.02 3.66
N ASP A 32 18.93 6.16 3.39
CA ASP A 32 18.85 7.31 4.31
C ASP A 32 17.65 7.23 5.28
N LEU A 33 16.92 6.10 5.31
CA LEU A 33 15.78 5.95 6.20
C LEU A 33 16.24 5.88 7.66
N ASP A 34 15.84 6.86 8.46
CA ASP A 34 16.14 6.92 9.89
C ASP A 34 14.87 6.84 10.77
N ALA A 35 15.08 6.75 12.09
CA ALA A 35 13.98 6.56 13.05
C ALA A 35 12.99 7.74 13.06
N ASP A 36 13.46 8.96 12.84
CA ASP A 36 12.61 10.15 12.84
C ASP A 36 11.79 10.23 11.57
N THR A 37 12.38 9.91 10.42
CA THR A 37 11.69 9.76 9.13
C THR A 37 10.58 8.71 9.24
N VAL A 38 10.83 7.55 9.87
CA VAL A 38 9.80 6.52 10.06
C VAL A 38 8.65 7.04 10.94
N ARG A 39 8.92 7.80 12.01
CA ARG A 39 7.86 8.42 12.84
C ARG A 39 7.04 9.44 12.05
N GLU A 40 7.69 10.23 11.21
CA GLU A 40 7.01 11.17 10.32
C GLU A 40 6.10 10.43 9.34
N MET A 41 6.60 9.39 8.68
CA MET A 41 5.80 8.53 7.79
C MET A 41 4.58 7.95 8.50
N LEU A 42 4.72 7.43 9.73
CA LEU A 42 3.60 6.94 10.55
C LEU A 42 2.56 8.04 10.83
N SER A 43 3.01 9.25 11.13
CA SER A 43 2.14 10.40 11.38
C SER A 43 1.41 10.87 10.13
N GLU A 44 2.07 10.84 8.97
CA GLU A 44 1.49 11.24 7.68
C GLU A 44 0.48 10.22 7.17
N ILE A 45 0.82 8.93 7.14
CA ILE A 45 -0.13 7.90 6.73
C ILE A 45 -1.33 7.86 7.68
N ARG A 46 -1.16 8.12 8.99
CA ARG A 46 -2.29 8.29 9.92
C ARG A 46 -3.24 9.37 9.44
N ARG A 47 -2.73 10.55 9.05
CA ARG A 47 -3.58 11.67 8.59
C ARG A 47 -4.34 11.29 7.32
N LEU A 48 -3.70 10.58 6.40
CA LEU A 48 -4.34 10.05 5.20
C LEU A 48 -5.44 9.03 5.56
N ALA A 49 -5.11 8.06 6.41
CA ALA A 49 -5.98 6.98 6.84
C ALA A 49 -7.22 7.48 7.59
N GLU A 50 -7.06 8.37 8.57
CA GLU A 50 -8.17 8.93 9.36
C GLU A 50 -8.97 10.01 8.61
N GLY A 51 -8.41 10.52 7.50
CA GLY A 51 -8.99 11.54 6.66
C GLY A 51 -9.46 10.98 5.32
N PRO A 52 -8.87 11.39 4.18
CA PRO A 52 -9.39 11.09 2.84
C PRO A 52 -9.62 9.60 2.53
N LEU A 53 -8.85 8.70 3.14
CA LEU A 53 -8.95 7.28 2.85
C LEU A 53 -10.19 6.64 3.51
N ALA A 54 -10.44 6.96 4.79
CA ALA A 54 -11.61 6.50 5.53
C ALA A 54 -12.94 7.15 5.07
N GLU A 55 -12.89 8.30 4.37
CA GLU A 55 -14.09 9.01 3.92
C GLU A 55 -15.03 8.15 3.08
N SER A 56 -14.50 7.29 2.20
CA SER A 56 -15.30 6.46 1.30
C SER A 56 -15.69 5.10 1.87
N PHE A 57 -15.23 4.73 3.08
CA PHE A 57 -15.40 3.37 3.61
C PHE A 57 -16.88 2.94 3.67
N ALA A 58 -17.73 3.75 4.30
CA ALA A 58 -19.15 3.45 4.40
C ALA A 58 -19.87 3.62 3.05
N ASP A 59 -19.48 4.62 2.26
CA ASP A 59 -20.13 4.88 0.98
C ASP A 59 -19.90 3.76 -0.03
N ALA A 60 -18.67 3.23 -0.12
CA ALA A 60 -18.33 2.16 -1.06
C ALA A 60 -19.03 0.83 -0.74
N ASP A 61 -19.39 0.60 0.52
CA ASP A 61 -20.21 -0.55 0.92
C ASP A 61 -21.70 -0.34 0.58
N ARG A 62 -22.23 0.86 0.81
CA ARG A 62 -23.64 1.18 0.54
C ARG A 62 -23.94 1.40 -0.95
N ASN A 63 -22.94 1.82 -1.71
CA ASN A 63 -22.97 2.03 -3.15
C ASN A 63 -21.90 1.13 -3.80
N PRO A 64 -22.11 -0.19 -3.82
CA PRO A 64 -21.10 -1.15 -4.24
C PRO A 64 -20.81 -1.07 -5.74
N PRO A 65 -19.70 -1.67 -6.19
CA PRO A 65 -19.37 -1.74 -7.60
C PRO A 65 -20.46 -2.41 -8.45
N VAL A 66 -20.66 -1.92 -9.68
CA VAL A 66 -21.65 -2.46 -10.62
C VAL A 66 -20.94 -3.03 -11.84
N PHE A 67 -21.23 -4.29 -12.16
CA PHE A 67 -20.70 -4.96 -13.34
C PHE A 67 -21.59 -4.70 -14.57
N ASP A 68 -20.96 -4.34 -15.68
CA ASP A 68 -21.59 -4.24 -16.99
C ASP A 68 -21.23 -5.48 -17.84
N PRO A 69 -22.21 -6.34 -18.16
CA PRO A 69 -21.97 -7.56 -18.94
C PRO A 69 -21.68 -7.29 -20.43
N GLU A 70 -22.03 -6.12 -20.98
CA GLU A 70 -21.77 -5.81 -22.39
C GLU A 70 -20.31 -5.38 -22.60
N THR A 71 -19.76 -4.61 -21.66
CA THR A 71 -18.38 -4.12 -21.73
C THR A 71 -17.38 -4.96 -20.92
N HIS A 72 -17.87 -5.90 -20.11
CA HIS A 72 -17.08 -6.66 -19.13
C HIS A 72 -16.31 -5.76 -18.15
N SER A 73 -16.84 -4.58 -17.84
CA SER A 73 -16.22 -3.60 -16.95
C SER A 73 -16.97 -3.48 -15.62
N VAL A 74 -16.30 -2.94 -14.61
CA VAL A 74 -16.88 -2.67 -13.30
C VAL A 74 -16.77 -1.18 -13.01
N THR A 75 -17.89 -0.57 -12.62
CA THR A 75 -17.94 0.83 -12.19
C THR A 75 -17.80 0.92 -10.68
N LEU A 76 -16.79 1.65 -10.21
CA LEU A 76 -16.58 1.98 -8.79
C LEU A 76 -17.23 3.32 -8.43
N PRO A 77 -17.71 3.50 -7.17
CA PRO A 77 -18.23 4.77 -6.70
C PRO A 77 -17.15 5.86 -6.72
N ASP A 78 -17.54 7.09 -7.06
CA ASP A 78 -16.62 8.23 -7.20
C ASP A 78 -15.89 8.56 -5.89
N SER A 79 -16.54 8.35 -4.76
CA SER A 79 -15.95 8.50 -3.42
C SER A 79 -14.74 7.58 -3.22
N PHE A 80 -14.86 6.30 -3.59
CA PHE A 80 -13.79 5.32 -3.46
C PHE A 80 -12.63 5.66 -4.40
N LYS A 81 -12.92 6.04 -5.65
CA LYS A 81 -11.89 6.48 -6.60
C LYS A 81 -11.12 7.69 -6.07
N LYS A 82 -11.79 8.64 -5.41
CA LYS A 82 -11.14 9.79 -4.75
C LYS A 82 -10.23 9.36 -3.60
N SER A 83 -10.68 8.44 -2.74
CA SER A 83 -9.85 7.90 -1.66
C SER A 83 -8.65 7.12 -2.19
N TYR A 84 -8.85 6.28 -3.21
CA TYR A 84 -7.76 5.54 -3.88
C TYR A 84 -6.74 6.50 -4.51
N LYS A 85 -7.20 7.57 -5.18
CA LYS A 85 -6.31 8.58 -5.75
C LYS A 85 -5.45 9.27 -4.70
N ALA A 86 -6.00 9.54 -3.51
CA ALA A 86 -5.22 10.11 -2.41
C ALA A 86 -4.14 9.14 -1.87
N LEU A 87 -4.41 7.83 -1.90
CA LEU A 87 -3.42 6.79 -1.58
C LEU A 87 -2.33 6.72 -2.67
N GLU A 88 -2.72 6.72 -3.93
CA GLU A 88 -1.82 6.69 -5.09
C GLU A 88 -0.91 7.93 -5.14
N ASP A 89 -1.45 9.12 -4.89
CA ASP A 89 -0.69 10.39 -4.89
C ASP A 89 0.37 10.46 -3.79
N GLY A 90 0.21 9.69 -2.71
CA GLY A 90 1.22 9.57 -1.66
C GLY A 90 2.25 8.46 -1.91
N GLU A 91 2.12 7.71 -3.00
CA GLU A 91 2.99 6.59 -3.38
C GLU A 91 3.21 5.53 -2.28
N TRP A 92 2.29 5.44 -1.31
CA TRP A 92 2.43 4.59 -0.12
C TRP A 92 2.54 3.10 -0.44
N ALA A 93 1.98 2.67 -1.57
CA ALA A 93 2.09 1.29 -2.06
C ALA A 93 3.50 0.90 -2.53
N LYS A 94 4.41 1.87 -2.70
CA LYS A 94 5.81 1.66 -3.10
C LYS A 94 6.77 1.57 -1.91
N VAL A 95 6.29 1.75 -0.67
CA VAL A 95 7.12 1.53 0.53
C VAL A 95 7.37 0.04 0.73
N GLY A 96 8.63 -0.36 0.87
CA GLY A 96 9.07 -1.76 0.92
C GLY A 96 9.23 -2.43 -0.45
N VAL A 97 8.98 -1.70 -1.54
CA VAL A 97 9.32 -2.13 -2.91
C VAL A 97 10.77 -1.70 -3.20
N SER A 98 11.50 -2.48 -4.00
CA SER A 98 12.90 -2.22 -4.29
C SER A 98 13.10 -0.97 -5.14
N GLU A 99 14.28 -0.36 -5.01
CA GLU A 99 14.63 0.88 -5.71
C GLU A 99 14.64 0.68 -7.25
N GLU A 100 14.94 -0.52 -7.74
CA GLU A 100 14.89 -0.85 -9.18
C GLU A 100 13.48 -0.73 -9.76
N LEU A 101 12.45 -0.75 -8.90
CA LEU A 101 11.05 -0.55 -9.27
C LEU A 101 10.53 0.83 -8.84
N GLY A 102 11.42 1.76 -8.45
CA GLY A 102 11.07 3.10 -7.98
C GLY A 102 10.44 3.11 -6.59
N GLY A 103 10.72 2.08 -5.79
CA GLY A 103 10.24 1.98 -4.40
C GLY A 103 11.16 2.63 -3.38
N LEU A 104 10.65 2.73 -2.15
CA LEU A 104 11.42 3.11 -0.98
C LEU A 104 11.75 1.84 -0.19
N ALA A 105 13.02 1.44 -0.16
CA ALA A 105 13.46 0.30 0.64
C ALA A 105 13.18 0.56 2.14
N ALA A 106 12.52 -0.37 2.80
CA ALA A 106 12.20 -0.26 4.23
C ALA A 106 12.17 -1.65 4.90
N PRO A 107 12.43 -1.75 6.21
CA PRO A 107 12.19 -2.98 6.94
C PRO A 107 10.72 -3.39 6.83
N SER A 108 10.44 -4.69 6.66
CA SER A 108 9.05 -5.16 6.51
C SER A 108 8.17 -4.80 7.70
N SER A 109 8.73 -4.68 8.91
CA SER A 109 8.01 -4.20 10.10
C SER A 109 7.49 -2.76 9.93
N VAL A 110 8.28 -1.88 9.31
CA VAL A 110 7.86 -0.51 8.97
C VAL A 110 6.78 -0.55 7.89
N THR A 111 7.02 -1.27 6.80
CA THR A 111 6.06 -1.40 5.70
C THR A 111 4.70 -1.87 6.19
N TRP A 112 4.66 -2.88 7.06
CA TRP A 112 3.40 -3.40 7.61
C TRP A 112 2.75 -2.47 8.64
N ALA A 113 3.52 -1.73 9.44
CA ALA A 113 2.97 -0.72 10.34
C ALA A 113 2.26 0.41 9.59
N LEU A 114 2.80 0.82 8.43
CA LEU A 114 2.15 1.80 7.55
C LEU A 114 0.89 1.20 6.91
N ASN A 115 1.01 -0.01 6.35
CA ASN A 115 -0.10 -0.71 5.69
C ASN A 115 -1.27 -1.03 6.64
N GLU A 116 -1.01 -1.26 7.93
CA GLU A 116 -2.06 -1.47 8.93
C GLU A 116 -3.07 -0.33 8.91
N MET A 117 -2.61 0.92 8.80
CA MET A 117 -3.50 2.08 8.84
C MET A 117 -4.33 2.22 7.55
N VAL A 118 -3.75 1.86 6.40
CA VAL A 118 -4.50 1.76 5.14
C VAL A 118 -5.55 0.67 5.25
N LEU A 119 -5.19 -0.50 5.79
CA LEU A 119 -6.09 -1.64 5.97
C LEU A 119 -7.22 -1.36 6.97
N GLY A 120 -6.93 -0.65 8.06
CA GLY A 120 -7.91 -0.29 9.07
C GLY A 120 -8.89 0.80 8.62
N SER A 121 -8.45 1.69 7.73
CA SER A 121 -9.29 2.76 7.18
C SER A 121 -10.08 2.32 5.96
N ASN A 122 -9.45 1.66 4.99
CA ASN A 122 -10.12 1.17 3.79
C ASN A 122 -9.34 -0.01 3.15
N PRO A 123 -9.61 -1.25 3.56
CA PRO A 123 -8.80 -2.40 3.16
C PRO A 123 -8.89 -2.72 1.67
N ALA A 124 -10.03 -2.43 1.03
CA ALA A 124 -10.17 -2.61 -0.42
C ALA A 124 -9.23 -1.67 -1.20
N ALA A 125 -8.99 -0.45 -0.71
CA ALA A 125 -8.05 0.48 -1.36
C ALA A 125 -6.62 -0.08 -1.38
N GLN A 126 -6.20 -0.74 -0.28
CA GLN A 126 -4.91 -1.45 -0.25
C GLN A 126 -4.85 -2.59 -1.27
N MET A 127 -5.95 -3.33 -1.45
CA MET A 127 -6.02 -4.42 -2.43
C MET A 127 -5.86 -3.89 -3.87
N TYR A 128 -6.54 -2.79 -4.22
CA TYR A 128 -6.37 -2.15 -5.53
C TYR A 128 -4.95 -1.62 -5.75
N ALA A 129 -4.29 -1.17 -4.68
CA ALA A 129 -2.94 -0.58 -4.74
C ALA A 129 -1.81 -1.62 -4.80
N ALA A 130 -2.11 -2.93 -4.81
CA ALA A 130 -1.10 -3.99 -4.73
C ALA A 130 -0.16 -4.11 -5.96
N GLY A 131 -0.40 -3.33 -7.03
CA GLY A 131 0.32 -3.40 -8.30
C GLY A 131 1.85 -3.39 -8.17
N ALA A 132 2.41 -2.46 -7.40
CA ALA A 132 3.87 -2.36 -7.21
C ALA A 132 4.46 -3.58 -6.48
N GLY A 133 3.75 -4.13 -5.50
CA GLY A 133 4.15 -5.35 -4.81
C GLY A 133 4.15 -6.58 -5.75
N PHE A 134 3.16 -6.69 -6.63
CA PHE A 134 3.14 -7.73 -7.66
C PHE A 134 4.22 -7.53 -8.73
N ALA A 135 4.55 -6.28 -9.06
CA ALA A 135 5.70 -5.98 -9.92
C ALA A 135 7.00 -6.50 -9.31
N GLN A 136 7.21 -6.34 -7.99
CA GLN A 136 8.35 -6.94 -7.29
C GLN A 136 8.40 -8.46 -7.43
N VAL A 137 7.26 -9.14 -7.29
CA VAL A 137 7.19 -10.59 -7.47
C VAL A 137 7.58 -10.99 -8.89
N LEU A 138 7.06 -10.28 -9.91
CA LEU A 138 7.44 -10.51 -11.31
C LEU A 138 8.94 -10.25 -11.54
N TYR A 139 9.48 -9.17 -10.98
CA TYR A 139 10.90 -8.82 -11.10
C TYR A 139 11.80 -9.92 -10.53
N ASN A 140 11.45 -10.44 -9.35
CA ASN A 140 12.27 -11.44 -8.65
C ASN A 140 12.24 -12.81 -9.34
N ASN A 141 11.13 -13.18 -10.00
CA ASN A 141 10.95 -14.50 -10.60
C ASN A 141 11.08 -14.50 -12.14
N GLY A 142 11.12 -13.31 -12.75
CA GLY A 142 11.12 -13.14 -14.19
C GLY A 142 12.50 -13.23 -14.84
N THR A 143 12.48 -13.43 -16.16
CA THR A 143 13.66 -13.26 -17.02
C THR A 143 14.12 -11.80 -17.04
N ASP A 144 15.32 -11.55 -17.57
CA ASP A 144 15.83 -10.17 -17.70
C ASP A 144 14.93 -9.25 -18.55
N GLU A 145 14.17 -9.81 -19.48
CA GLU A 145 13.17 -9.06 -20.22
C GLU A 145 11.91 -8.78 -19.38
N GLN A 146 11.42 -9.76 -18.63
CA GLN A 146 10.28 -9.58 -17.72
C GLN A 146 10.57 -8.60 -16.59
N LYS A 147 11.83 -8.50 -16.15
CA LYS A 147 12.26 -7.47 -15.19
C LYS A 147 12.04 -6.05 -15.72
N LYS A 148 12.24 -5.81 -17.02
CA LYS A 148 11.92 -4.51 -17.64
C LYS A 148 10.42 -4.25 -17.66
N TRP A 149 9.62 -5.29 -17.87
CA TRP A 149 8.15 -5.18 -17.82
C TRP A 149 7.68 -4.90 -16.39
N ALA A 150 8.26 -5.55 -15.38
CA ALA A 150 8.00 -5.27 -13.98
C ALA A 150 8.31 -3.81 -13.62
N ALA A 151 9.45 -3.27 -14.08
CA ALA A 151 9.76 -1.85 -13.91
C ALA A 151 8.68 -0.95 -14.54
N ALA A 152 8.22 -1.28 -15.76
CA ALA A 152 7.15 -0.52 -16.42
C ALA A 152 5.79 -0.61 -15.70
N ILE A 153 5.46 -1.77 -15.10
CA ILE A 153 4.25 -1.96 -14.29
C ILE A 153 4.28 -1.01 -13.09
N SER A 154 5.41 -0.97 -12.37
CA SER A 154 5.58 -0.10 -11.19
C SER A 154 5.60 1.38 -11.56
N GLU A 155 6.34 1.77 -12.61
CA GLU A 155 6.44 3.15 -13.08
C GLU A 155 5.06 3.72 -13.50
N ARG A 156 4.21 2.88 -14.09
CA ARG A 156 2.90 3.28 -14.64
C ARG A 156 1.74 3.02 -13.70
N ASN A 157 1.99 2.62 -12.46
CA ASN A 157 0.98 2.25 -11.46
C ASN A 157 -0.07 1.27 -12.02
N TRP A 158 0.35 0.26 -12.77
CA TRP A 158 -0.58 -0.76 -13.26
C TRP A 158 -1.12 -1.59 -12.09
N GLY A 159 -2.43 -1.86 -12.12
CA GLY A 159 -3.06 -2.81 -11.21
C GLY A 159 -2.59 -4.24 -11.46
N ALA A 160 -2.78 -5.11 -10.47
CA ALA A 160 -2.43 -6.53 -10.57
C ALA A 160 -3.50 -7.40 -9.92
N THR A 161 -3.57 -8.66 -10.34
CA THR A 161 -4.43 -9.68 -9.73
C THR A 161 -3.67 -10.99 -9.62
N MET A 162 -4.10 -11.84 -8.67
CA MET A 162 -3.67 -13.23 -8.56
C MET A 162 -4.85 -14.13 -8.90
N VAL A 163 -4.70 -14.96 -9.94
CA VAL A 163 -5.79 -15.74 -10.52
C VAL A 163 -5.50 -17.23 -10.31
N LEU A 164 -6.00 -17.77 -9.19
CA LEU A 164 -5.76 -19.17 -8.78
C LEU A 164 -7.06 -19.96 -8.66
N THR A 165 -8.06 -19.41 -7.97
CA THR A 165 -9.30 -20.12 -7.61
C THR A 165 -10.15 -20.43 -8.84
N GLU A 166 -10.58 -21.68 -8.93
CA GLU A 166 -11.55 -22.17 -9.91
C GLU A 166 -12.71 -22.87 -9.17
N PRO A 167 -13.87 -23.16 -9.81
CA PRO A 167 -14.97 -23.86 -9.14
C PRO A 167 -14.58 -25.20 -8.50
N ASP A 168 -13.54 -25.86 -9.02
CA ASP A 168 -13.07 -27.19 -8.59
C ASP A 168 -11.57 -27.21 -8.15
N ALA A 169 -10.91 -26.05 -7.97
CA ALA A 169 -9.50 -25.94 -7.55
C ALA A 169 -9.23 -24.76 -6.61
#